data_AF-A0A2P2E8G7-F1
#
_entry.id   AF-A0A2P2E8G7-F1
#
_cell.length_a   1.000
_cell.length_b   1.000
_cell.length_c   1.000
_cell.angle_alpha   90.00
_cell.angle_beta   90.00
_cell.angle_gamma   90.00
#
_symmetry.space_group_name_H-M   'P 1'
#
loop_
_entity.id
_entity.type
_entity.pdbx_description
1 polymer ?
#
loop_
_entity_poly.entity_id
_entity_poly.type
_entity_poly.pdbx_seq_one_letter_code
_entity_poly.pdbx_strand_id
1 'polypeptide(L)'
;MAFLKGIRISTFLFAGVLVYFAVHFFVGQQGVLSWHAYVQRADALMAERDALTQKRQELERRLARYQAGRVDSDYVEERAWSQLGVAGPQDVVIRVGKTAEIAAPSASVQTPNP
;
A
#
# COMPACT_ATOMS: atom_id res chain seq x y z
N MET A 1 -38.02 -6.94 63.94
CA MET A 1 -38.39 -7.34 62.56
C MET A 1 -37.71 -6.51 61.45
N ALA A 2 -36.79 -5.58 61.76
CA ALA A 2 -36.12 -4.73 60.77
C ALA A 2 -35.03 -5.49 59.95
N PHE A 3 -34.35 -6.45 60.57
CA PHE A 3 -33.30 -7.26 59.92
C PHE A 3 -33.79 -8.05 58.70
N LEU A 4 -34.99 -8.64 58.79
CA LEU A 4 -35.59 -9.42 57.71
C LEU A 4 -36.02 -8.53 56.52
N LYS A 5 -36.40 -7.27 56.80
CA LYS A 5 -36.70 -6.27 55.77
C LYS A 5 -35.44 -5.83 55.03
N GLY A 6 -34.34 -5.59 55.75
CA GLY A 6 -33.05 -5.23 55.16
C GLY A 6 -32.50 -6.31 54.21
N ILE A 7 -32.59 -7.58 54.59
CA ILE A 7 -32.17 -8.72 53.76
C ILE A 7 -32.99 -8.83 52.47
N ARG A 8 -34.31 -8.61 52.55
CA ARG A 8 -35.20 -8.63 51.38
C ARG A 8 -34.88 -7.47 50.43
N ILE A 9 -34.68 -6.27 50.95
CA ILE A 9 -34.34 -5.08 50.15
C ILE A 9 -32.99 -5.28 49.44
N SER A 10 -31.98 -5.78 50.16
CA SER A 10 -30.66 -6.09 49.58
C SER A 10 -30.75 -7.16 48.48
N THR A 11 -31.55 -8.20 48.68
CA THR A 11 -31.81 -9.24 47.67
C THR A 11 -32.45 -8.65 46.41
N PHE A 12 -33.47 -7.79 46.55
CA PHE A 12 -34.12 -7.15 45.42
C PHE A 12 -33.19 -6.21 44.65
N LEU A 13 -32.37 -5.43 45.36
CA LEU A 13 -31.38 -4.57 44.71
C LEU A 13 -30.32 -5.39 43.96
N PHE A 14 -29.83 -6.46 44.57
CA PHE A 14 -28.86 -7.36 43.93
C PHE A 14 -29.43 -8.02 42.68
N ALA A 15 -30.67 -8.52 42.74
CA ALA A 15 -31.36 -9.07 41.59
C ALA A 15 -31.54 -8.04 40.46
N GLY A 16 -31.87 -6.80 40.78
CA GLY A 16 -31.97 -5.71 39.80
C GLY A 16 -30.63 -5.41 39.10
N VAL A 17 -29.54 -5.40 39.85
CA VAL A 17 -28.18 -5.25 39.29
C VAL A 17 -27.84 -6.42 38.36
N LEU A 18 -28.14 -7.67 38.76
CA LEU A 18 -27.95 -8.83 37.89
C LEU A 18 -28.73 -8.72 36.58
N VAL A 19 -29.99 -8.30 36.63
CA VAL A 19 -30.83 -8.12 35.43
C VAL A 19 -30.27 -7.01 34.55
N TYR A 20 -29.83 -5.89 35.14
CA TYR A 20 -29.20 -4.81 34.39
C TYR A 20 -27.94 -5.29 33.66
N PHE A 21 -27.05 -6.01 34.35
CA PHE A 21 -25.87 -6.60 33.73
C PHE A 21 -26.23 -7.63 32.68
N ALA A 22 -27.24 -8.48 32.90
CA ALA A 22 -27.70 -9.45 31.91
C ALA A 22 -28.18 -8.74 30.63
N VAL A 23 -29.06 -7.75 30.73
CA VAL A 23 -29.53 -6.98 29.56
C VAL A 23 -28.36 -6.27 28.88
N HIS A 24 -27.46 -5.65 29.64
CA HIS A 24 -26.30 -4.95 29.06
C HIS A 24 -25.29 -5.91 28.41
N PHE A 25 -25.17 -7.13 28.92
CA PHE A 25 -24.39 -8.20 28.32
C PHE A 25 -25.00 -8.67 26.99
N PHE A 26 -26.32 -8.69 26.86
CA PHE A 26 -27.00 -9.02 25.59
C PHE A 26 -27.02 -7.85 24.59
N VAL A 27 -27.13 -6.60 25.05
CA VAL A 27 -27.29 -5.40 24.21
C VAL A 27 -25.95 -4.71 23.88
N GLY A 28 -24.88 -4.99 24.62
CA GLY A 28 -23.56 -4.41 24.37
C GLY A 28 -22.91 -4.90 23.08
N GLN A 29 -22.01 -4.09 22.50
CA GLN A 29 -21.26 -4.44 21.28
C GLN A 29 -20.46 -5.77 21.39
N GLN A 30 -20.19 -6.24 22.61
CA GLN A 30 -19.48 -7.49 22.92
C GLN A 30 -20.41 -8.65 23.34
N GLY A 31 -21.73 -8.52 23.18
CA GLY A 31 -22.66 -9.58 23.54
C GLY A 31 -22.38 -10.87 22.75
N VAL A 32 -22.63 -12.03 23.38
CA VAL A 32 -22.33 -13.37 22.81
C VAL A 32 -22.88 -13.57 21.40
N LEU A 33 -23.97 -12.87 21.04
CA LEU A 33 -24.54 -12.88 19.69
C LEU A 33 -23.65 -12.23 18.61
N SER A 34 -22.84 -11.22 18.95
CA SER A 34 -21.96 -10.55 17.99
C SER A 34 -20.63 -11.29 17.80
N TRP A 35 -20.26 -12.19 18.71
CA TRP A 35 -19.00 -12.95 18.68
C TRP A 35 -18.79 -13.66 17.33
N HIS A 36 -19.82 -14.31 16.78
CA HIS A 36 -19.71 -14.99 15.49
C HIS A 36 -19.40 -14.02 14.34
N ALA A 37 -20.01 -12.83 14.33
CA ALA A 37 -19.74 -11.83 13.30
C ALA A 37 -18.34 -11.22 13.46
N TYR A 38 -17.84 -11.07 14.69
CA TYR A 38 -16.47 -10.62 14.95
C TYR A 38 -15.44 -11.65 14.54
N VAL A 39 -15.64 -12.93 14.87
CA VAL A 39 -14.76 -14.02 14.46
C VAL A 39 -14.74 -14.16 12.95
N GLN A 40 -15.90 -14.15 12.28
CA GLN A 40 -15.94 -14.23 10.82
C GLN A 40 -15.23 -13.06 10.13
N ARG A 41 -15.36 -11.85 10.66
CA ARG A 41 -14.63 -10.69 10.14
C ARG A 41 -13.13 -10.83 10.38
N ALA A 42 -12.72 -11.24 11.59
CA ALA A 42 -11.32 -11.47 11.91
C ALA A 42 -10.71 -12.53 10.97
N ASP A 43 -11.39 -13.65 10.76
CA ASP A 43 -10.95 -14.72 9.86
C ASP A 43 -10.87 -14.25 8.40
N ALA A 44 -11.84 -13.47 7.93
CA ALA A 44 -11.82 -12.91 6.57
C ALA A 44 -10.65 -11.94 6.36
N LEU A 45 -10.41 -11.05 7.32
CA LEU A 45 -9.28 -10.11 7.31
C LEU A 45 -7.93 -10.84 7.40
N MET A 46 -7.84 -11.91 8.19
CA MET A 46 -6.65 -12.75 8.26
C MET A 46 -6.38 -13.45 6.94
N ALA A 47 -7.41 -14.03 6.32
CA ALA A 47 -7.30 -14.66 5.00
C ALA A 47 -6.87 -13.67 3.91
N GLU A 48 -7.42 -12.45 3.93
CA GLU A 48 -7.01 -11.39 3.00
C GLU A 48 -5.56 -10.97 3.21
N ARG A 49 -5.13 -10.81 4.47
CA ARG A 49 -3.74 -10.51 4.83
C ARG A 49 -2.79 -11.60 4.36
N ASP A 50 -3.16 -12.87 4.54
CA ASP A 50 -2.36 -14.01 4.09
C ASP A 50 -2.25 -14.03 2.56
N ALA A 51 -3.35 -13.82 1.85
CA ALA A 51 -3.35 -13.76 0.39
C ALA A 51 -2.47 -12.62 -0.17
N LEU A 52 -2.55 -11.43 0.44
CA LEU A 52 -1.69 -10.29 0.10
C LEU A 52 -0.22 -10.58 0.41
N THR A 53 0.06 -11.21 1.55
CA THR A 53 1.43 -11.60 1.94
C THR A 53 2.03 -12.60 0.95
N GLN A 54 1.25 -13.61 0.52
CA GLN A 54 1.70 -14.57 -0.48
C GLN A 54 1.95 -13.92 -1.84
N LYS A 55 1.06 -13.02 -2.28
CA LYS A 55 1.27 -12.25 -3.52
C LYS A 55 2.55 -11.43 -3.47
N ARG A 56 2.79 -10.75 -2.34
CA ARG A 56 4.03 -9.99 -2.12
C ARG A 56 5.25 -10.90 -2.21
N GLN A 57 5.26 -12.03 -1.52
CA GLN A 57 6.39 -12.97 -1.54
C GLN A 57 6.64 -13.57 -2.92
N GLU A 58 5.58 -13.86 -3.68
CA GLU A 58 5.72 -14.36 -5.06
C GLU A 58 6.31 -13.29 -5.99
N LEU A 59 5.88 -12.03 -5.82
CA LEU A 59 6.49 -10.91 -6.53
C LEU A 59 7.94 -10.71 -6.12
N GLU A 60 8.27 -10.75 -4.83
CA GLU A 60 9.65 -10.67 -4.33
C GLU A 60 10.52 -11.80 -4.86
N ARG A 61 10.01 -13.04 -4.92
CA ARG A 61 10.72 -14.18 -5.53
C ARG A 61 10.94 -13.99 -7.03
N ARG A 62 9.98 -13.39 -7.74
CA ARG A 62 10.14 -13.03 -9.16
C ARG A 62 11.17 -11.92 -9.31
N LEU A 63 11.06 -10.84 -8.54
CA LEU A 63 12.03 -9.74 -8.53
C LEU A 63 13.42 -10.21 -8.15
N ALA A 64 13.59 -11.11 -7.19
CA ALA A 64 14.89 -11.67 -6.82
C ALA A 64 15.53 -12.45 -7.99
N ARG A 65 14.72 -13.17 -8.78
CA ARG A 65 15.21 -13.80 -10.02
C ARG A 65 15.62 -12.77 -11.08
N TYR A 66 14.94 -11.62 -11.17
CA TYR A 66 15.34 -10.51 -12.03
C TYR A 66 16.54 -9.71 -11.47
N GLN A 67 16.67 -9.61 -10.15
CA GLN A 67 17.71 -8.88 -9.41
C GLN A 67 18.98 -9.70 -9.18
N ALA A 68 19.01 -10.99 -9.54
CA ALA A 68 20.26 -11.73 -9.67
C ALA A 68 21.23 -11.09 -10.68
N GLY A 69 20.77 -10.13 -11.50
CA GLY A 69 21.58 -9.23 -12.32
C GLY A 69 21.81 -7.82 -11.76
N ARG A 70 21.48 -7.54 -10.49
CA ARG A 70 21.62 -6.27 -9.73
C ARG A 70 21.10 -5.03 -10.47
N VAL A 71 19.90 -4.56 -10.13
CA VAL A 71 19.49 -3.18 -10.48
C VAL A 71 20.31 -2.25 -9.58
N ASP A 72 21.29 -1.58 -10.18
CA ASP A 72 22.11 -0.59 -9.50
C ASP A 72 21.24 0.56 -8.99
N SER A 73 21.61 1.14 -7.84
CA SER A 73 20.89 2.29 -7.27
C SER A 73 20.83 3.45 -8.29
N ASP A 74 21.86 3.56 -9.12
CA ASP A 74 22.00 4.57 -10.16
C ASP A 74 20.95 4.40 -11.28
N TYR A 75 20.51 3.17 -11.59
CA TYR A 75 19.46 2.93 -12.60
C TYR A 75 18.08 3.37 -12.12
N VAL A 76 17.83 3.31 -10.80
CA VAL A 76 16.60 3.85 -10.18
C VAL A 76 16.60 5.38 -10.23
N GLU A 77 17.76 6.00 -10.04
CA GLU A 77 17.93 7.45 -10.12
C GLU A 77 17.76 7.97 -11.56
N GLU A 78 18.34 7.28 -12.54
CA GLU A 78 18.18 7.62 -13.96
C GLU A 78 16.72 7.43 -14.44
N ARG A 79 16.03 6.39 -13.96
CA ARG A 79 14.59 6.20 -14.23
C ARG A 79 13.72 7.25 -13.53
N ALA A 80 14.12 7.72 -12.35
CA ALA A 80 13.42 8.79 -11.65
C ALA A 80 13.55 10.12 -12.40
N TRP A 81 14.74 10.48 -12.89
CA TRP A 81 14.97 11.73 -13.61
C TRP A 81 14.39 11.74 -15.03
N SER A 82 14.48 10.61 -15.75
CA SER A 82 13.87 10.46 -17.07
C SER A 82 12.33 10.53 -17.06
N GLN A 83 11.68 10.09 -15.97
CA GLN A 83 10.23 10.23 -15.81
C GLN A 83 9.79 11.59 -15.25
N LEU A 84 10.63 12.25 -14.46
CA LEU A 84 10.32 13.58 -13.93
C LEU A 84 10.49 14.70 -14.97
N GLY A 85 11.29 14.48 -16.02
CA GLY A 85 11.53 15.51 -17.04
C GLY A 85 12.20 16.78 -16.49
N VAL A 86 12.92 16.65 -15.37
CA VAL A 86 13.60 17.77 -14.70
C VAL A 86 15.10 17.64 -14.96
N ALA A 87 15.67 18.56 -15.73
CA ALA A 87 17.12 18.71 -15.84
C ALA A 87 17.68 19.09 -14.47
N GLY A 88 18.78 18.46 -14.06
CA GLY A 88 19.41 18.74 -12.78
C GLY A 88 19.90 20.20 -12.71
N PRO A 89 20.16 20.76 -11.51
CA PRO A 89 20.61 22.15 -11.35
C PRO A 89 21.93 22.50 -12.07
N GLN A 90 22.67 21.49 -12.52
CA GLN A 90 23.98 21.61 -13.17
C GLN A 90 23.95 21.22 -14.66
N ASP A 91 22.78 20.90 -15.23
CA ASP A 91 22.70 20.42 -16.61
C ASP A 91 22.54 21.58 -17.61
N VAL A 92 23.39 21.60 -18.63
CA VAL A 92 23.38 22.61 -19.70
C VAL A 92 22.55 22.12 -20.87
N VAL A 93 21.36 22.70 -21.07
CA VAL A 93 20.49 22.40 -22.22
C VAL A 93 20.99 23.15 -23.46
N ILE A 94 21.67 22.44 -24.36
CA ILE A 94 22.09 22.97 -25.67
C ILE A 94 20.96 22.76 -26.67
N ARG A 95 20.28 23.84 -27.09
CA ARG A 95 19.38 23.80 -28.25
C ARG A 95 20.21 23.98 -29.50
N VAL A 96 20.41 22.89 -30.25
CA VAL A 96 21.02 22.98 -31.59
C VAL A 96 20.00 23.64 -32.51
N GLY A 97 20.25 24.91 -32.86
CA GLY A 97 19.51 25.60 -33.91
C GLY A 97 19.63 24.82 -35.22
N LYS A 98 18.55 24.73 -35.98
CA LYS A 98 18.54 24.14 -37.32
C LYS A 98 19.43 24.98 -38.23
N THR A 99 20.72 24.67 -38.28
CA THR A 99 21.66 25.18 -39.28
C THR A 99 21.71 24.18 -40.43
N ALA A 100 20.64 24.15 -41.22
CA ALA A 100 20.65 23.55 -42.55
C ALA A 100 20.77 24.69 -43.57
N GLU A 101 21.85 25.48 -43.50
CA GLU A 101 22.08 26.56 -44.48
C GLU A 101 23.56 26.85 -44.77
N ILE A 102 24.51 25.95 -44.46
CA ILE A 102 25.90 26.17 -44.87
C ILE A 102 26.54 24.85 -45.32
N ALA A 103 27.04 24.87 -46.57
CA ALA A 103 27.86 23.89 -47.31
C ALA A 103 27.06 22.97 -48.29
N ALA A 104 27.25 23.01 -49.61
CA ALA A 104 28.46 23.38 -50.36
C ALA A 104 28.19 23.86 -51.80
N PRO A 105 28.92 24.89 -52.29
CA PRO A 105 29.24 25.05 -53.69
C PRO A 105 30.59 24.36 -54.03
N SER A 106 30.69 23.88 -55.27
CA SER A 106 31.95 23.62 -56.02
C SER A 106 32.67 22.26 -55.88
N ALA A 107 32.43 21.41 -56.88
CA ALA A 107 33.43 20.76 -57.75
C ALA A 107 34.53 19.83 -57.16
N SER A 108 34.38 18.53 -57.43
CA SER A 108 35.47 17.63 -57.91
C SER A 108 34.83 16.51 -58.74
N VAL A 109 34.80 16.66 -60.07
CA VAL A 109 35.58 15.88 -61.04
C VAL A 109 35.45 14.36 -60.87
N GLN A 110 34.60 13.74 -61.69
CA GLN A 110 34.84 12.38 -62.17
C GLN A 110 34.15 12.15 -63.53
N THR A 111 34.89 12.38 -64.61
CA THR A 111 34.80 11.60 -65.85
C THR A 111 35.67 10.35 -65.66
N PRO A 112 35.28 9.20 -66.23
CA PRO A 112 35.94 8.80 -67.47
C PRO A 112 35.01 8.17 -68.52
N ASN A 113 35.19 8.70 -69.73
CA ASN A 113 35.11 8.16 -71.10
C ASN A 113 35.30 6.62 -71.26
N PRO A 114 34.97 6.01 -72.43
CA PRO A 114 34.23 6.50 -73.60
C PRO A 114 32.82 5.91 -73.79
#